data_AF-A0A368SYI4-F1
#
_entry.id   AF-A0A368SYI4-F1
#
_cell.length_a   1.000
_cell.length_b   1.000
_cell.length_c   1.000
_cell.angle_alpha   90.00
_cell.angle_beta   90.00
_cell.angle_gamma   90.00
#
_symmetry.space_group_name_H-M   'P 1'
#
loop_
_entity.id
_entity.type
_entity.pdbx_description
1 polymer ?
#
loop_
_entity_poly.entity_id
_entity_poly.type
_entity_poly.pdbx_seq_one_letter_code
_entity_poly.pdbx_strand_id
1 'polypeptide(L)'
;MGVAALAAAAAALDALWSLGGAADAIKVVSAWRAYGLLVFSALFTLLAARPRAYRGVWEVVIFHKLAMTLTAVVYQVRGGVADADTIIVADGILTVALVSAYVLCRGWSQRPAPPARG
;
A
#
# COMPACT_ATOMS: atom_id res chain seq x y z
N MET A 1 -2.70 -5.77 8.05
CA MET A 1 -1.94 -5.82 6.78
C MET A 1 -2.30 -7.02 5.91
N GLY A 2 -2.69 -8.18 6.46
CA GLY A 2 -3.11 -9.34 5.64
C GLY A 2 -4.28 -9.04 4.69
N VAL A 3 -5.33 -8.34 5.15
CA VAL A 3 -6.44 -7.90 4.29
C VAL A 3 -5.95 -7.00 3.14
N ALA A 4 -5.04 -6.05 3.43
CA ALA A 4 -4.45 -5.20 2.40
C ALA A 4 -3.62 -5.99 1.39
N ALA A 5 -2.92 -7.04 1.83
CA ALA A 5 -2.20 -7.95 0.94
C ALA A 5 -3.14 -8.69 -0.02
N LEU A 6 -4.23 -9.26 0.50
CA LEU A 6 -5.24 -9.94 -0.32
C LEU A 6 -5.93 -8.99 -1.29
N ALA A 7 -6.29 -7.78 -0.85
CA ALA A 7 -6.89 -6.76 -1.70
C ALA A 7 -5.93 -6.34 -2.83
N ALA A 8 -4.65 -6.13 -2.52
CA ALA A 8 -3.64 -5.82 -3.53
C ALA A 8 -3.41 -6.99 -4.51
N ALA A 9 -3.45 -8.24 -4.04
CA ALA A 9 -3.37 -9.41 -4.91
C ALA A 9 -4.57 -9.50 -5.86
N ALA A 10 -5.78 -9.32 -5.35
CA ALA A 10 -7.00 -9.34 -6.16
C ALA A 10 -6.98 -8.23 -7.22
N ALA A 11 -6.62 -7.00 -6.82
CA ALA A 11 -6.48 -5.87 -7.75
C ALA A 11 -5.39 -6.10 -8.81
N ALA A 12 -4.30 -6.78 -8.45
CA ALA A 12 -3.26 -7.13 -9.41
C ALA A 12 -3.75 -8.15 -10.45
N LEU A 13 -4.48 -9.17 -10.01
CA LEU A 13 -5.04 -10.19 -10.91
C LEU A 13 -6.06 -9.58 -11.86
N ASP A 14 -6.93 -8.72 -11.35
CA ASP A 14 -7.90 -7.97 -12.15
C ASP A 14 -7.21 -7.07 -13.19
N ALA A 15 -6.16 -6.36 -12.78
CA ALA A 15 -5.37 -5.52 -13.67
C ALA A 15 -4.64 -6.35 -14.75
N LEU A 16 -4.08 -7.51 -14.41
CA LEU A 16 -3.45 -8.42 -15.36
C LEU A 16 -4.46 -8.98 -16.37
N TRP A 17 -5.64 -9.39 -15.90
CA TRP A 17 -6.71 -9.91 -16.76
C TRP A 17 -7.17 -8.85 -17.77
N SER A 18 -7.27 -7.60 -17.32
CA SER A 18 -7.68 -6.46 -18.14
C SER A 18 -6.67 -6.09 -19.25
N LEU A 19 -5.42 -6.56 -19.19
CA LEU A 19 -4.41 -6.27 -20.22
C LEU A 19 -4.73 -6.86 -21.58
N GLY A 20 -5.48 -7.97 -21.63
CA GLY A 20 -5.87 -8.61 -22.88
C GLY A 20 -6.76 -7.73 -23.77
N GLY A 21 -7.56 -6.85 -23.16
CA GLY A 21 -8.45 -5.91 -23.85
C GLY A 21 -7.99 -4.46 -23.85
N ALA A 22 -6.85 -4.15 -23.22
CA ALA A 22 -6.36 -2.78 -23.12
C ALA A 22 -5.83 -2.26 -24.47
N ALA A 23 -6.17 -1.01 -24.81
CA ALA A 23 -5.61 -0.33 -25.97
C ALA A 23 -4.08 -0.19 -25.84
N ASP A 24 -3.35 -0.30 -26.95
CA ASP A 24 -1.89 -0.30 -26.95
C ASP A 24 -1.29 0.96 -26.31
N ALA A 25 -1.97 2.11 -26.44
CA ALA A 25 -1.57 3.39 -25.84
C ALA A 25 -1.45 3.36 -24.30
N ILE A 26 -2.22 2.50 -23.61
CA ILE A 26 -2.21 2.41 -22.13
C ILE A 26 -1.65 1.08 -21.63
N LYS A 27 -1.40 0.11 -22.51
CA LYS A 27 -1.06 -1.26 -22.15
C LYS A 27 0.19 -1.37 -21.27
N VAL A 28 1.22 -0.58 -21.56
CA VAL A 28 2.45 -0.52 -20.75
C VAL A 28 2.17 0.03 -19.35
N VAL A 29 1.40 1.11 -19.25
CA VAL A 29 1.05 1.73 -17.96
C VAL A 29 0.18 0.78 -17.12
N SER A 30 -0.80 0.13 -17.75
CA SER A 30 -1.64 -0.88 -17.09
C SER A 30 -0.83 -2.07 -16.59
N ALA A 31 0.13 -2.56 -17.38
CA ALA A 31 1.00 -3.67 -16.99
C ALA A 31 1.88 -3.26 -15.80
N TRP A 32 2.49 -2.06 -15.87
CA TRP A 32 3.26 -1.51 -14.77
C TRP A 32 2.44 -1.41 -13.47
N ARG A 33 1.20 -0.91 -13.55
CA ARG A 33 0.27 -0.86 -12.40
C ARG A 33 0.02 -2.24 -11.83
N ALA A 34 -0.26 -3.24 -12.67
CA ALA A 34 -0.54 -4.60 -12.24
C ALA A 34 0.65 -5.22 -11.47
N TYR A 35 1.87 -5.08 -12.00
CA TYR A 35 3.07 -5.55 -11.33
C TYR A 35 3.36 -4.79 -10.03
N GLY A 36 3.12 -3.47 -10.01
CA GLY A 36 3.20 -2.67 -8.78
C GLY A 36 2.28 -3.21 -7.68
N LEU A 37 1.05 -3.58 -8.02
CA LEU A 37 0.09 -4.17 -7.07
C LEU A 37 0.55 -5.54 -6.55
N LEU A 38 1.16 -6.39 -7.39
CA LEU A 38 1.77 -7.65 -6.94
C LEU A 38 2.90 -7.40 -5.93
N VAL A 39 3.78 -6.44 -6.20
CA VAL A 39 4.85 -6.07 -5.28
C VAL A 39 4.27 -5.58 -3.96
N PHE A 40 3.26 -4.70 -3.98
CA PHE A 40 2.62 -4.23 -2.74
C PHE A 40 1.92 -5.35 -1.98
N SER A 41 1.30 -6.32 -2.67
CA SER A 41 0.77 -7.52 -2.03
C SER A 41 1.84 -8.30 -1.26
N ALA A 42 3.01 -8.51 -1.87
CA ALA A 42 4.13 -9.17 -1.21
C ALA A 42 4.64 -8.36 -0.01
N LEU A 43 4.80 -7.03 -0.15
CA LEU A 43 5.24 -6.16 0.95
C LEU A 43 4.24 -6.17 2.12
N PHE A 44 2.94 -6.08 1.84
CA PHE A 44 1.91 -6.18 2.87
C PHE A 44 1.87 -7.55 3.54
N THR A 45 2.18 -8.62 2.80
CA THR A 45 2.33 -9.98 3.35
C THR A 45 3.52 -10.04 4.32
N LEU A 46 4.67 -9.47 3.95
CA LEU A 46 5.83 -9.38 4.84
C LEU A 46 5.51 -8.59 6.12
N LEU A 47 4.83 -7.45 5.99
CA LEU A 47 4.41 -6.63 7.13
C LEU A 47 3.34 -7.31 7.99
N ALA A 48 2.50 -8.16 7.41
CA ALA A 48 1.52 -8.96 8.15
C ALA A 48 2.19 -10.11 8.93
N ALA A 49 3.13 -10.81 8.29
CA ALA A 49 3.78 -11.98 8.88
C ALA A 49 4.84 -11.61 9.92
N ARG A 50 5.63 -10.56 9.68
CA ARG A 50 6.72 -10.13 10.56
C ARG A 50 6.76 -8.60 10.69
N PRO A 51 5.73 -7.98 11.29
CA PRO A 51 5.60 -6.52 11.36
C PRO A 51 6.78 -5.82 12.03
N ARG A 52 7.50 -6.49 12.92
CA ARG A 52 8.62 -5.91 13.70
C ARG A 52 9.98 -6.06 13.02
N ALA A 53 10.13 -7.00 12.09
CA ALA A 53 11.41 -7.29 11.44
C ALA A 53 11.75 -6.30 10.32
N TYR A 54 10.74 -5.64 9.74
CA TYR A 54 10.88 -4.87 8.52
C TYR A 54 10.54 -3.38 8.72
N ARG A 55 11.26 -2.70 9.63
CA ARG A 55 11.02 -1.28 9.94
C ARG A 55 11.14 -0.36 8.71
N GLY A 56 12.17 -0.56 7.88
CA GLY A 56 12.34 0.25 6.66
C GLY A 56 11.24 0.04 5.63
N VAL A 57 10.65 -1.17 5.55
CA VAL A 57 9.54 -1.45 4.63
C VAL A 57 8.29 -0.64 5.00
N TRP A 58 8.01 -0.48 6.29
CA TRP A 58 6.91 0.38 6.73
C TRP A 58 7.04 1.80 6.21
N GLU A 59 8.22 2.40 6.40
CA GLU A 59 8.47 3.81 6.05
C GLU A 59 8.36 4.03 4.53
N VAL A 60 8.95 3.15 3.73
CA VAL A 60 8.89 3.22 2.26
C VAL A 60 7.46 3.05 1.75
N VAL A 61 6.71 2.09 2.29
CA VAL A 61 5.34 1.79 1.83
C VAL A 61 4.37 2.90 2.25
N ILE A 62 4.50 3.44 3.47
CA ILE A 62 3.74 4.62 3.91
C ILE A 62 4.04 5.82 3.01
N PHE A 63 5.33 6.09 2.78
CA PHE A 63 5.75 7.21 1.92
C PHE A 63 5.14 7.09 0.52
N HIS A 64 5.23 5.92 -0.11
CA HIS A 64 4.69 5.72 -1.45
C HIS A 64 3.17 5.93 -1.49
N LYS A 65 2.42 5.32 -0.56
CA LYS A 65 0.95 5.45 -0.53
C LYS A 65 0.51 6.88 -0.25
N LEU A 66 1.21 7.57 0.65
CA LEU A 66 0.95 8.99 0.90
C LEU A 66 1.26 9.85 -0.33
N ALA A 67 2.41 9.63 -0.98
CA ALA A 67 2.81 10.39 -2.17
C ALA A 67 1.81 10.21 -3.33
N MET A 68 1.35 8.98 -3.58
CA MET A 68 0.32 8.69 -4.57
C MET A 68 -1.00 9.40 -4.24
N THR A 69 -1.43 9.33 -2.98
CA THR A 69 -2.65 10.00 -2.51
C THR A 69 -2.57 11.51 -2.73
N LEU A 70 -1.47 12.15 -2.29
CA LEU A 70 -1.28 13.60 -2.42
C LEU A 70 -1.21 14.03 -3.89
N THR A 71 -0.52 13.26 -4.72
CA THR A 71 -0.43 13.55 -6.16
C THR A 71 -1.81 13.48 -6.81
N ALA A 72 -2.61 12.46 -6.48
CA ALA A 72 -3.96 12.32 -6.99
C ALA A 72 -4.89 13.46 -6.51
N VAL A 73 -4.77 13.89 -5.25
CA VAL A 73 -5.48 15.09 -4.74
C VAL A 73 -5.11 16.33 -5.56
N VAL A 74 -3.82 16.53 -5.86
CA VAL A 74 -3.37 17.67 -6.68
C VAL A 74 -3.99 17.61 -8.07
N TYR A 75 -4.02 16.44 -8.70
CA TYR A 75 -4.66 16.25 -10.02
C TYR A 75 -6.17 16.48 -9.98
N GLN A 76 -6.84 16.03 -8.93
CA GLN A 76 -8.26 16.25 -8.74
C GLN A 76 -8.59 17.76 -8.64
N VAL A 77 -7.82 18.50 -7.85
CA VAL A 77 -8.03 19.94 -7.65
C VAL A 77 -7.68 20.77 -8.89
N ARG A 78 -6.73 20.34 -9.72
CA ARG A 78 -6.19 21.13 -10.85
C ARG A 78 -6.84 20.87 -12.22
N GLY A 79 -7.86 20.03 -12.30
CA GLY A 79 -8.52 19.75 -13.57
C GLY A 79 -9.22 18.41 -13.69
N GLY A 80 -9.26 17.59 -12.62
CA GLY A 80 -9.97 16.32 -12.62
C GLY A 80 -9.40 15.34 -13.63
N VAL A 81 -8.20 14.83 -13.36
CA VAL A 81 -7.63 13.74 -14.16
C VAL A 81 -8.43 12.46 -13.93
N ALA A 82 -8.71 11.72 -15.00
CA ALA A 82 -9.38 10.43 -14.90
C ALA A 82 -8.69 9.50 -13.88
N ASP A 83 -9.48 8.73 -13.14
CA ASP A 83 -9.07 7.79 -12.09
C ASP A 83 -8.39 8.40 -10.84
N ALA A 84 -8.24 9.73 -10.76
CA ALA A 84 -7.64 10.38 -9.59
C ALA A 84 -8.46 10.12 -8.32
N ASP A 85 -9.78 10.13 -8.40
CA ASP A 85 -10.71 9.79 -7.31
C ASP A 85 -10.46 8.39 -6.73
N THR A 86 -10.29 7.42 -7.62
CA THR A 86 -10.04 6.02 -7.26
C THR A 86 -8.71 5.89 -6.53
N ILE A 87 -7.66 6.60 -6.98
CA ILE A 87 -6.37 6.62 -6.29
C ILE A 87 -6.49 7.30 -4.91
N ILE A 88 -7.18 8.44 -4.82
CA ILE A 88 -7.38 9.14 -3.54
C ILE A 88 -8.01 8.22 -2.50
N VAL A 89 -9.08 7.51 -2.88
CA VAL A 89 -9.79 6.61 -1.97
C VAL A 89 -8.94 5.40 -1.63
N ALA A 90 -8.41 4.69 -2.64
CA ALA A 90 -7.69 3.44 -2.42
C ALA A 90 -6.37 3.65 -1.65
N ASP A 91 -5.51 4.55 -2.13
CA ASP A 91 -4.21 4.81 -1.52
C ASP A 91 -4.36 5.61 -0.21
N GLY A 92 -5.39 6.44 -0.09
CA GLY A 92 -5.69 7.17 1.15
C GLY A 92 -6.08 6.24 2.30
N ILE A 93 -7.02 5.31 2.06
CA ILE A 93 -7.40 4.29 3.06
C ILE A 93 -6.19 3.43 3.45
N LEU A 94 -5.40 2.99 2.47
CA LEU A 94 -4.18 2.22 2.74
C LEU A 94 -3.18 3.01 3.58
N THR A 95 -2.99 4.30 3.30
CA THR A 95 -2.09 5.18 4.07
C THR A 95 -2.53 5.25 5.53
N VAL A 96 -3.82 5.49 5.79
CA VAL A 96 -4.37 5.54 7.16
C VAL A 96 -4.18 4.20 7.87
N ALA A 97 -4.48 3.08 7.19
CA ALA A 97 -4.34 1.75 7.75
C ALA A 97 -2.87 1.41 8.07
N LEU A 98 -1.94 1.79 7.19
CA LEU A 98 -0.50 1.58 7.36
C LEU A 98 0.04 2.37 8.54
N VAL A 99 -0.26 3.67 8.62
CA VAL A 99 0.18 4.53 9.74
C VAL A 99 -0.37 4.01 11.06
N SER A 100 -1.66 3.64 11.11
CA SER A 100 -2.28 3.10 12.32
C SER A 100 -1.60 1.79 12.76
N ALA A 101 -1.42 0.84 11.84
CA ALA A 101 -0.77 -0.43 12.16
C ALA A 101 0.70 -0.24 12.58
N TYR A 102 1.41 0.69 11.94
CA TYR A 102 2.80 1.01 12.28
C TYR A 102 2.93 1.53 13.71
N VAL A 103 2.08 2.49 14.11
CA VAL A 103 2.07 3.05 15.47
C VAL A 103 1.74 1.97 16.49
N LEU A 104 0.73 1.14 16.24
CA LEU A 104 0.37 0.02 17.12
C LEU A 104 1.51 -0.99 17.27
N CYS A 105 2.23 -1.30 16.20
CA CYS A 105 3.40 -2.18 16.25
C CYS A 105 4.56 -1.58 17.04
N ARG A 106 4.76 -0.26 16.99
CA ARG A 106 5.78 0.44 17.79
C ARG A 106 5.40 0.50 19.28
N GLY A 107 4.13 0.71 19.62
CA GLY A 107 3.66 0.76 21.01
C GLY A 107 3.96 -0.51 21.83
N TRP A 108 3.93 -1.68 21.21
CA TRP A 108 4.26 -2.95 21.86
C TRP A 108 5.74 -3.08 22.27
N SER A 109 6.63 -2.24 21.71
CA SER A 109 8.05 -2.21 22.08
C SER A 109 8.33 -1.65 23.48
N GLN A 110 7.37 -0.99 24.11
CA GLN A 110 7.58 -0.34 25.41
C GLN A 110 7.07 -1.17 26.60
N ARG A 111 6.76 -2.47 26.43
CA ARG A 111 6.49 -3.33 27.59
C ARG A 111 7.76 -3.44 28.45
N PRO A 112 7.73 -3.02 29.73
CA PRO A 112 8.89 -3.11 30.62
C PRO A 112 9.37 -4.56 30.74
N ALA A 113 10.68 -4.78 30.74
CA ALA A 113 11.24 -6.09 31.07
C ALA A 113 10.82 -6.49 32.49
N PRO A 114 10.49 -7.77 32.75
CA PRO A 114 10.23 -8.24 34.12
C PRO A 114 11.44 -7.93 35.01
N PRO A 115 11.24 -7.48 36.26
CA PRO A 115 12.35 -7.21 37.17
C PRO A 115 13.21 -8.47 37.33
N ALA A 116 14.53 -8.30 37.25
CA ALA A 116 15.48 -9.38 37.47
C ALA A 116 15.23 -9.97 38.87
N ARG A 117 14.95 -11.27 38.94
CA ARG A 117 14.90 -12.00 40.21
C ARG A 117 16.34 -12.16 40.69
N GLY A 118 16.67 -11.49 41.79
CA GLY A 118 17.92 -11.68 42.54
C GLY A 118 17.90 -12.97 43.36
#